data_AF-A0A2I7KAJ2-F1
#
_entry.id   AF-A0A2I7KAJ2-F1
#
_cell.length_a   1.000
_cell.length_b   1.000
_cell.length_c   1.000
_cell.angle_alpha   90.00
_cell.angle_beta   90.00
_cell.angle_gamma   90.00
#
_symmetry.space_group_name_H-M   'P 1'
#
loop_
_entity.id
_entity.type
_entity.pdbx_description
1 polymer ?
#
loop_
_entity_poly.entity_id
_entity_poly.type
_entity_poly.pdbx_seq_one_letter_code
_entity_poly.pdbx_strand_id
1 'polypeptide(L)'
;MPEDHDTSKTDGRLSSLRTGLARTSPKRLRILTLGRSFLWQLVLPRVVVLLTWALLNTVVVLPMRLLYALVLIDALLLLWQARCFLRSADAHIRDTGHLAPVWGGYLAILFAGFATVTLWWDAILIATAPVEPDYAEQERLAREALYDLSITPDGRRLIFAGEIPHGLTRRIEAMMEDAPALREVALSGPGGLIYEARGVARLIRERALDTVAEGTCASACTLIFAAGRQRRLATEGALGFHAYALDFPGGLPQVDLDREQARDRAFLIEQGISAGFADRLFATASSDLWMPDSDELRREGVLTRP
;
A
#
# COMPACT_ATOMS: atom_id res chain seq x y z
N MET A 1 -91.68 -43.59 13.56
CA MET A 1 -92.56 -42.44 13.30
C MET A 1 -92.14 -41.29 14.19
N PRO A 2 -92.07 -40.05 13.69
CA PRO A 2 -91.90 -39.63 12.29
C PRO A 2 -90.79 -38.53 12.23
N GLU A 3 -90.39 -37.88 11.15
CA GLU A 3 -91.00 -37.57 9.86
C GLU A 3 -89.98 -37.65 8.73
N ASP A 4 -90.53 -38.10 7.62
CA ASP A 4 -90.04 -38.15 6.26
C ASP A 4 -90.33 -36.79 5.60
N HIS A 5 -89.46 -36.33 4.70
CA HIS A 5 -89.86 -35.33 3.72
C HIS A 5 -89.30 -35.72 2.35
N ASP A 6 -90.12 -36.49 1.65
CA ASP A 6 -90.11 -36.69 0.21
C ASP A 6 -90.37 -35.36 -0.51
N THR A 7 -89.63 -35.09 -1.57
CA THR A 7 -90.24 -34.70 -2.84
C THR A 7 -89.39 -35.17 -4.02
N SER A 8 -89.90 -36.19 -4.69
CA SER A 8 -89.56 -36.57 -6.06
C SER A 8 -89.63 -35.40 -7.05
N LYS A 9 -88.84 -35.50 -8.14
CA LYS A 9 -89.32 -35.63 -9.55
C LYS A 9 -88.36 -34.93 -10.53
N THR A 10 -87.61 -35.71 -11.30
CA THR A 10 -87.74 -35.78 -12.78
C THR A 10 -86.63 -36.66 -13.37
N ASP A 11 -87.04 -37.84 -13.81
CA ASP A 11 -86.33 -38.63 -14.82
C ASP A 11 -86.41 -37.92 -16.17
N GLY A 12 -85.31 -37.89 -16.92
CA GLY A 12 -85.30 -37.33 -18.26
C GLY A 12 -83.92 -37.24 -18.89
N ARG A 13 -83.49 -38.35 -19.52
CA ARG A 13 -82.57 -38.45 -20.67
C ARG A 13 -81.52 -37.33 -20.82
N LEU A 14 -80.25 -37.71 -20.76
CA LEU A 14 -79.32 -37.56 -21.89
C LEU A 14 -78.02 -38.31 -21.59
N SER A 15 -77.95 -39.54 -22.10
CA SER A 15 -76.71 -40.20 -22.44
C SER A 15 -75.92 -39.33 -23.44
N SER A 16 -74.60 -39.43 -23.37
CA SER A 16 -73.58 -38.82 -24.24
C SER A 16 -73.01 -37.50 -23.73
N LEU A 17 -71.87 -37.61 -23.04
CA LEU A 17 -70.64 -36.82 -23.23
C LEU A 17 -69.70 -37.11 -22.04
N ARG A 18 -69.15 -38.34 -22.00
CA ARG A 18 -67.89 -38.59 -21.31
C ARG A 18 -66.78 -37.98 -22.17
N THR A 19 -66.57 -36.68 -22.06
CA THR A 19 -65.36 -36.02 -22.54
C THR A 19 -64.21 -36.44 -21.61
N GLY A 20 -63.30 -37.23 -22.15
CA GLY A 20 -62.09 -37.65 -21.47
C GLY A 20 -61.22 -36.45 -21.13
N LEU A 21 -61.24 -36.04 -19.87
CA LEU A 21 -60.14 -35.29 -19.27
C LEU A 21 -58.98 -36.27 -19.09
N ALA A 22 -58.15 -36.38 -20.13
CA ALA A 22 -56.83 -36.97 -20.04
C ALA A 22 -56.05 -36.18 -18.97
N ARG A 23 -55.96 -36.74 -17.76
CA ARG A 23 -54.94 -36.33 -16.78
C ARG A 23 -53.59 -36.61 -17.42
N THR A 24 -53.00 -35.57 -18.01
CA THR A 24 -51.58 -35.55 -18.33
C THR A 24 -50.84 -35.64 -17.00
N SER A 25 -50.34 -36.84 -16.69
CA SER A 25 -49.45 -37.04 -15.55
C SER A 25 -48.23 -36.13 -15.77
N PRO A 26 -47.88 -35.23 -14.83
CA PRO A 26 -46.67 -34.45 -14.96
C PRO A 26 -45.50 -35.42 -15.10
N LYS A 27 -44.65 -35.25 -16.13
CA LYS A 27 -43.43 -36.03 -16.33
C LYS A 27 -42.69 -36.05 -14.99
N ARG A 28 -42.64 -37.22 -14.33
CA ARG A 28 -41.84 -37.38 -13.11
C ARG A 28 -40.39 -37.10 -13.48
N LEU A 29 -39.87 -35.95 -13.06
CA LEU A 29 -38.43 -35.69 -13.09
C LEU A 29 -37.75 -36.87 -12.41
N ARG A 30 -36.86 -37.55 -13.15
CA ARG A 30 -36.23 -38.78 -12.71
C ARG A 30 -35.36 -38.46 -11.49
N ILE A 31 -35.84 -38.82 -10.29
CA ILE A 31 -35.09 -38.63 -9.04
C ILE A 31 -33.88 -39.57 -9.09
N LEU A 32 -32.68 -39.04 -8.87
CA LEU A 32 -31.47 -39.85 -8.83
C LEU A 32 -31.39 -40.60 -7.49
N THR A 33 -30.74 -41.76 -7.49
CA THR A 33 -30.36 -42.43 -6.24
C THR A 33 -29.48 -41.52 -5.40
N LEU A 34 -29.58 -41.61 -4.06
CA LEU A 34 -28.86 -40.74 -3.12
C LEU A 34 -27.38 -40.56 -3.46
N GLY A 35 -26.63 -41.64 -3.68
CA GLY A 35 -25.20 -41.57 -4.02
C GLY A 35 -24.89 -40.90 -5.36
N ARG A 36 -25.76 -41.06 -6.37
CA ARG A 36 -25.62 -40.37 -7.66
C ARG A 36 -25.95 -38.89 -7.54
N SER A 37 -26.96 -38.52 -6.76
CA SER A 37 -27.27 -37.12 -6.46
C SER A 37 -26.12 -36.46 -5.69
N PHE A 38 -25.61 -37.13 -4.65
CA PHE A 38 -24.44 -36.69 -3.88
C PHE A 38 -23.22 -36.43 -4.78
N LEU A 39 -22.84 -37.37 -5.64
CA LEU A 39 -21.66 -37.20 -6.47
C LEU A 39 -21.87 -36.21 -7.62
N TRP A 40 -22.92 -36.39 -8.43
CA TRP A 40 -23.08 -35.69 -9.70
C TRP A 40 -23.82 -34.35 -9.59
N GLN A 41 -24.67 -34.18 -8.58
CA GLN A 41 -25.42 -32.95 -8.40
C GLN A 41 -24.84 -32.05 -7.32
N LEU A 42 -24.09 -32.59 -6.36
CA LEU A 42 -23.52 -31.81 -5.26
C LEU A 42 -21.99 -31.73 -5.35
N VAL A 43 -21.27 -32.84 -5.12
CA VAL A 43 -19.83 -32.81 -4.89
C VAL A 43 -19.04 -32.39 -6.12
N LEU A 44 -19.19 -33.09 -7.24
CA LEU A 44 -18.35 -32.86 -8.42
C LEU A 44 -18.55 -31.45 -9.01
N PRO A 45 -19.79 -30.96 -9.23
CA PRO A 45 -20.00 -29.60 -9.70
C PRO A 45 -19.44 -28.55 -8.72
N ARG A 46 -19.59 -28.76 -7.41
CA ARG A 46 -19.09 -27.83 -6.40
C ARG A 46 -17.57 -27.76 -6.39
N VAL A 47 -16.89 -28.91 -6.44
CA VAL A 47 -15.42 -28.98 -6.51
C VAL A 47 -14.92 -28.25 -7.75
N VAL A 48 -15.55 -28.44 -8.92
CA VAL A 48 -15.18 -27.73 -10.15
C VAL A 48 -15.33 -26.22 -9.98
N VAL A 49 -16.46 -25.73 -9.47
CA VAL A 49 -16.69 -24.29 -9.27
C VAL A 49 -15.67 -23.70 -8.29
N LEU A 50 -15.49 -24.33 -7.12
CA LEU A 50 -14.59 -23.83 -6.08
C LEU A 50 -13.14 -23.82 -6.53
N LEU A 51 -12.64 -24.89 -7.18
CA LEU A 51 -11.26 -24.96 -7.65
C LEU A 51 -11.00 -23.99 -8.81
N THR A 52 -11.93 -23.89 -9.75
CA THR A 52 -11.81 -22.96 -10.87
C THR A 52 -11.76 -21.52 -10.35
N TRP A 53 -12.63 -21.18 -9.41
CA TRP A 53 -12.65 -19.85 -8.81
C TRP A 53 -11.40 -19.57 -7.97
N ALA A 54 -10.99 -20.51 -7.12
CA ALA A 54 -9.78 -20.36 -6.30
C ALA A 54 -8.53 -20.11 -7.17
N LEU A 55 -8.39 -20.81 -8.30
CA LEU A 55 -7.30 -20.58 -9.23
C LEU A 55 -7.42 -19.22 -9.93
N LEU A 56 -8.60 -18.89 -10.44
CA LEU A 56 -8.81 -17.62 -11.16
C LEU A 56 -8.59 -16.40 -10.25
N ASN A 57 -9.00 -16.48 -8.99
CA ASN A 57 -8.89 -15.39 -8.00
C ASN A 57 -7.43 -15.02 -7.69
N THR A 58 -6.46 -15.91 -7.97
CA THR A 58 -5.03 -15.60 -7.82
C THR A 58 -4.44 -14.75 -8.95
N VAL A 59 -5.11 -14.69 -10.10
CA VAL A 59 -4.58 -14.08 -11.32
C VAL A 59 -5.50 -13.00 -11.91
N VAL A 60 -6.77 -12.95 -11.51
CA VAL A 60 -7.75 -12.00 -12.01
C VAL A 60 -8.44 -11.26 -10.86
N VAL A 61 -8.43 -9.92 -10.94
CA VAL A 61 -9.30 -9.06 -10.13
C VAL A 61 -10.52 -8.68 -10.96
N LEU A 62 -11.71 -9.08 -10.53
CA LEU A 62 -12.94 -8.78 -11.26
C LEU A 62 -13.51 -7.41 -10.87
N PRO A 63 -14.13 -6.68 -11.82
CA PRO A 63 -14.88 -5.47 -11.49
C PRO A 63 -16.08 -5.83 -10.62
N MET A 64 -16.39 -4.96 -9.65
CA MET A 64 -17.39 -5.18 -8.60
C MET A 64 -18.75 -5.71 -9.10
N ARG A 65 -19.26 -5.14 -10.21
CA ARG A 65 -20.53 -5.55 -10.83
C ARG A 65 -20.53 -7.02 -11.29
N LEU A 66 -19.41 -7.49 -11.84
CA LEU A 66 -19.27 -8.85 -12.35
C LEU A 66 -19.09 -9.81 -11.19
N LEU A 67 -18.33 -9.40 -10.16
CA LEU A 67 -18.15 -10.16 -8.93
C LEU A 67 -19.51 -10.47 -8.27
N TYR A 68 -20.34 -9.46 -8.00
CA TYR A 68 -21.65 -9.67 -7.40
C TYR A 68 -22.60 -10.50 -8.27
N ALA A 69 -22.53 -10.36 -9.59
CA ALA A 69 -23.31 -11.19 -10.50
C ALA A 69 -22.91 -12.68 -10.39
N LEU A 70 -21.62 -12.97 -10.32
CA LEU A 70 -21.12 -14.34 -10.16
C LEU A 70 -21.44 -14.92 -8.78
N VAL A 71 -21.33 -14.12 -7.70
CA VAL A 71 -21.77 -14.51 -6.35
C VAL A 71 -23.24 -14.94 -6.36
N LEU A 72 -24.11 -14.15 -7.00
CA LEU A 72 -25.54 -14.46 -7.08
C LEU A 72 -25.79 -15.74 -7.89
N ILE A 73 -25.13 -15.91 -9.03
CA ILE A 73 -25.25 -17.11 -9.87
C ILE A 73 -24.81 -18.35 -9.08
N ASP A 74 -23.68 -18.27 -8.38
CA ASP A 74 -23.16 -19.38 -7.58
C ASP A 74 -24.06 -19.72 -6.38
N ALA A 75 -24.62 -18.71 -5.72
CA ALA A 75 -25.60 -18.92 -4.65
C ALA A 75 -26.87 -19.63 -5.16
N LEU A 76 -27.40 -19.20 -6.31
CA LEU A 76 -28.55 -19.85 -6.93
C LEU A 76 -28.24 -21.30 -7.36
N LEU A 77 -27.03 -21.54 -7.86
CA LEU A 77 -26.55 -22.88 -8.19
C LEU A 77 -26.50 -23.77 -6.94
N LEU A 78 -25.89 -23.29 -5.84
CA LEU A 78 -25.81 -24.04 -4.58
C LEU A 78 -27.19 -24.37 -4.01
N LEU A 79 -28.14 -23.42 -4.05
CA LEU A 79 -29.53 -23.66 -3.64
C LEU A 79 -30.20 -24.72 -4.50
N TRP A 80 -29.96 -24.71 -5.81
CA TRP A 80 -30.46 -25.74 -6.71
C TRP A 80 -29.85 -27.11 -6.43
N GLN A 81 -28.53 -27.19 -6.21
CA GLN A 81 -27.81 -28.42 -5.86
C GLN A 81 -28.35 -29.01 -4.53
N ALA A 82 -28.50 -28.17 -3.51
CA ALA A 82 -29.08 -28.55 -2.23
C ALA A 82 -30.51 -29.09 -2.41
N ARG A 83 -31.36 -28.40 -3.17
CA ARG A 83 -32.74 -28.85 -3.44
C ARG A 83 -32.79 -30.19 -4.16
N CYS A 84 -31.91 -30.42 -5.13
CA CYS A 84 -31.79 -31.71 -5.84
C CYS A 84 -31.35 -32.83 -4.90
N PHE A 85 -30.39 -32.56 -4.02
CA PHE A 85 -29.93 -33.51 -3.02
C PHE A 85 -31.02 -33.83 -1.98
N LEU A 86 -31.69 -32.81 -1.43
CA LEU A 86 -32.77 -32.98 -0.45
C LEU A 86 -33.90 -33.85 -1.00
N ARG A 87 -34.30 -33.66 -2.27
CA ARG A 87 -35.30 -34.52 -2.91
C ARG A 87 -34.87 -35.99 -2.99
N SER A 88 -33.59 -36.23 -3.23
CA SER A 88 -33.03 -37.59 -3.30
C SER A 88 -32.88 -38.20 -1.89
N ALA A 89 -32.56 -37.37 -0.89
CA ALA A 89 -32.55 -37.75 0.52
C ALA A 89 -33.95 -38.13 1.02
N ASP A 90 -34.96 -37.31 0.73
CA ASP A 90 -36.36 -37.60 1.10
C ASP A 90 -36.87 -38.91 0.49
N ALA A 91 -36.49 -39.20 -0.76
CA ALA A 91 -36.83 -40.46 -1.40
C ALA A 91 -36.11 -41.63 -0.73
N HIS A 92 -34.81 -41.48 -0.44
CA HIS A 92 -34.03 -42.52 0.24
C HIS A 92 -34.53 -42.84 1.65
N ILE A 93 -34.94 -41.82 2.42
CA ILE A 93 -35.52 -42.01 3.76
C ILE A 93 -36.85 -42.75 3.65
N ARG A 94 -37.71 -42.37 2.71
CA ARG A 94 -39.00 -43.04 2.48
C ARG A 94 -38.82 -44.50 2.07
N ASP A 95 -37.83 -44.80 1.23
CA ASP A 95 -37.63 -46.13 0.68
C ASP A 95 -36.86 -47.06 1.63
N THR A 96 -35.96 -46.53 2.47
CA THR A 96 -35.02 -47.36 3.26
C THR A 96 -35.01 -47.10 4.77
N GLY A 97 -35.46 -45.92 5.22
CA GLY A 97 -35.39 -45.49 6.61
C GLY A 97 -33.98 -45.15 7.13
N HIS A 98 -32.91 -45.36 6.35
CA HIS A 98 -31.53 -45.10 6.78
C HIS A 98 -31.18 -43.61 6.71
N LEU A 99 -30.74 -43.05 7.86
CA LEU A 99 -30.43 -41.63 7.99
C LEU A 99 -28.94 -41.29 7.84
N ALA A 100 -28.04 -42.22 8.14
CA ALA A 100 -26.59 -41.99 8.11
C ALA A 100 -26.06 -41.38 6.79
N PRO A 101 -26.39 -41.91 5.59
CA PRO A 101 -25.90 -41.33 4.34
C PRO A 101 -26.54 -39.96 4.02
N VAL A 102 -27.72 -39.66 4.57
CA VAL A 102 -28.38 -38.36 4.43
C VAL A 102 -27.64 -37.30 5.24
N TRP A 103 -27.28 -37.60 6.49
CA TRP A 103 -26.48 -36.70 7.33
C TRP A 103 -25.14 -36.35 6.68
N GLY A 104 -24.47 -37.32 6.05
CA GLY A 104 -23.23 -37.06 5.31
C GLY A 104 -23.41 -36.05 4.17
N GLY A 105 -24.54 -36.10 3.46
CA GLY A 105 -24.85 -35.12 2.43
C GLY A 105 -25.23 -33.74 2.96
N TYR A 106 -25.94 -33.66 4.09
CA TYR A 106 -26.18 -32.37 4.76
C TYR A 106 -24.89 -31.71 5.21
N LEU A 107 -23.96 -32.50 5.76
CA LEU A 107 -22.64 -32.02 6.14
C LEU A 107 -21.85 -31.54 4.92
N ALA A 108 -21.94 -32.24 3.79
CA ALA A 108 -21.31 -31.80 2.54
C ALA A 108 -21.91 -30.47 2.01
N ILE A 109 -23.22 -30.28 2.11
CA ILE A 109 -23.86 -29.00 1.75
C ILE A 109 -23.37 -27.87 2.67
N LEU A 110 -23.27 -28.14 3.97
CA LEU A 110 -22.78 -27.17 4.95
C LEU A 110 -21.34 -26.74 4.63
N PHE A 111 -20.43 -27.69 4.44
CA PHE A 111 -19.04 -27.38 4.10
C PHE A 111 -18.91 -26.71 2.73
N ALA A 112 -19.70 -27.13 1.75
CA ALA A 112 -19.75 -26.47 0.45
C ALA A 112 -20.16 -25.00 0.59
N GLY A 113 -21.22 -24.71 1.35
CA GLY A 113 -21.68 -23.35 1.61
C GLY A 113 -20.65 -22.51 2.36
N PHE A 114 -20.00 -23.07 3.38
CA PHE A 114 -18.91 -22.38 4.08
C PHE A 114 -17.76 -22.02 3.13
N ALA A 115 -17.28 -23.00 2.34
CA ALA A 115 -16.22 -22.76 1.35
C ALA A 115 -16.62 -21.71 0.30
N THR A 116 -17.88 -21.71 -0.14
CA THR A 116 -18.44 -20.67 -1.03
C THR A 116 -18.31 -19.29 -0.41
N VAL A 117 -18.80 -19.12 0.82
CA VAL A 117 -18.77 -17.83 1.52
C VAL A 117 -17.34 -17.37 1.72
N THR A 118 -16.44 -18.25 2.17
CA THR A 118 -15.03 -17.90 2.38
C THR A 118 -14.36 -17.44 1.09
N LEU A 119 -14.53 -18.15 -0.02
CA LEU A 119 -13.89 -17.78 -1.29
C LEU A 119 -14.46 -16.50 -1.90
N TRP A 120 -15.77 -16.28 -1.82
CA TRP A 120 -16.36 -15.03 -2.31
C TRP A 120 -16.03 -13.85 -1.40
N TRP A 121 -15.91 -14.08 -0.09
CA TRP A 121 -15.45 -13.06 0.85
C TRP A 121 -14.02 -12.62 0.55
N ASP A 122 -13.11 -13.57 0.35
CA ASP A 122 -11.73 -13.31 -0.08
C ASP A 122 -11.66 -12.49 -1.38
N ALA A 123 -12.45 -12.87 -2.39
CA ALA A 123 -12.52 -12.12 -3.64
C ALA A 123 -13.05 -10.68 -3.48
N ILE A 124 -14.01 -10.45 -2.58
CA ILE A 124 -14.50 -9.10 -2.27
C ILE A 124 -13.39 -8.30 -1.58
N LEU A 125 -12.67 -8.89 -0.62
CA LEU A 125 -11.54 -8.24 0.03
C LEU A 125 -10.46 -7.83 -0.99
N ILE A 126 -10.10 -8.72 -1.91
CA ILE A 126 -9.13 -8.41 -2.98
C ILE A 126 -9.66 -7.28 -3.88
N ALA A 127 -10.93 -7.33 -4.30
CA ALA A 127 -11.51 -6.32 -5.19
C ALA A 127 -11.75 -4.95 -4.52
N THR A 128 -11.80 -4.91 -3.18
CA THR A 128 -11.95 -3.68 -2.38
C THR A 128 -10.65 -3.21 -1.75
N ALA A 129 -9.57 -3.98 -1.88
CA ALA A 129 -8.27 -3.62 -1.34
C ALA A 129 -7.85 -2.28 -1.94
N PRO A 130 -7.53 -1.26 -1.11
CA PRO A 130 -7.00 -0.01 -1.62
C PRO A 130 -5.71 -0.31 -2.38
N VAL A 131 -5.54 0.32 -3.55
CA VAL A 131 -4.25 0.32 -4.26
C VAL A 131 -3.35 1.27 -3.48
N GLU A 132 -2.79 0.80 -2.38
CA GLU A 132 -1.73 1.51 -1.69
C GLU A 132 -0.47 1.43 -2.56
N PRO A 133 0.23 2.56 -2.77
CA PRO A 133 1.54 2.51 -3.43
C PRO A 133 2.43 1.55 -2.64
N ASP A 134 3.32 0.85 -3.36
CA ASP A 134 4.31 -0.03 -2.74
C ASP A 134 4.98 0.70 -1.57
N TYR A 135 5.31 -0.02 -0.51
CA TYR A 135 5.93 0.55 0.69
C TYR A 135 7.14 1.41 0.36
N ALA A 136 7.95 0.97 -0.62
CA ALA A 136 9.08 1.74 -1.13
C ALA A 136 8.69 3.09 -1.75
N GLU A 137 7.55 3.15 -2.43
CA GLU A 137 7.03 4.38 -3.03
C GLU A 137 6.47 5.33 -1.97
N GLN A 138 5.78 4.79 -0.95
CA GLN A 138 5.32 5.59 0.19
C GLN A 138 6.49 6.25 0.91
N GLU A 139 7.55 5.49 1.19
CA GLU A 139 8.74 6.05 1.82
C GLU A 139 9.43 7.10 0.95
N ARG A 140 9.45 6.91 -0.38
CA ARG A 140 10.01 7.92 -1.31
C ARG A 140 9.21 9.21 -1.22
N LEU A 141 7.89 9.14 -1.32
CA LEU A 141 7.00 10.30 -1.24
C LEU A 141 7.14 11.01 0.13
N ALA A 142 7.22 10.25 1.22
CA ALA A 142 7.42 10.80 2.55
C ALA A 142 8.76 11.55 2.66
N ARG A 143 9.84 11.01 2.09
CA ARG A 143 11.16 11.66 2.07
C ARG A 143 11.18 12.91 1.20
N GLU A 144 10.57 12.85 0.01
CA GLU A 144 10.48 13.98 -0.90
C GLU A 144 9.60 15.11 -0.35
N ALA A 145 8.68 14.82 0.57
CA ALA A 145 7.88 15.84 1.25
C ALA A 145 8.65 16.63 2.33
N LEU A 146 9.88 16.22 2.69
CA LEU A 146 10.68 16.90 3.71
C LEU A 146 11.45 18.12 3.20
N TYR A 147 11.48 18.33 1.87
CA TYR A 147 12.24 19.41 1.26
C TYR A 147 11.65 19.85 -0.09
N ASP A 148 11.86 21.12 -0.41
CA ASP A 148 11.70 21.67 -1.74
C ASP A 148 13.05 21.69 -2.46
N LEU A 149 13.06 21.18 -3.70
CA LEU A 149 14.25 21.14 -4.55
C LEU A 149 13.88 21.55 -5.97
N SER A 150 14.50 22.62 -6.46
CA SER A 150 14.23 23.15 -7.81
C SER A 150 15.47 23.75 -8.45
N ILE A 151 15.45 23.91 -9.76
CA ILE A 151 16.44 24.68 -10.52
C ILE A 151 15.74 25.91 -11.09
N THR A 152 16.39 27.06 -11.01
CA THR A 152 15.85 28.30 -11.56
C THR A 152 15.62 28.20 -13.07
N PRO A 153 14.67 28.96 -13.65
CA PRO A 153 14.36 28.88 -15.08
C PRO A 153 15.56 29.15 -16.02
N ASP A 154 16.57 29.88 -15.54
CA ASP A 154 17.81 30.16 -16.28
C ASP A 154 18.86 29.04 -16.17
N GLY A 155 18.59 27.98 -15.39
CA GLY A 155 19.46 26.82 -15.19
C GLY A 155 20.71 27.10 -14.36
N ARG A 156 20.83 28.26 -13.71
CA ARG A 156 22.07 28.70 -13.05
C ARG A 156 22.12 28.44 -11.55
N ARG A 157 20.97 28.28 -10.90
CA ARG A 157 20.88 28.10 -9.45
C ARG A 157 20.03 26.89 -9.11
N LEU A 158 20.52 26.07 -8.18
CA LEU A 158 19.76 24.99 -7.55
C LEU A 158 19.31 25.50 -6.18
N ILE A 159 18.02 25.47 -5.92
CA ILE A 159 17.41 25.93 -4.68
C ILE A 159 17.01 24.69 -3.88
N PHE A 160 17.56 24.56 -2.69
CA PHE A 160 17.25 23.50 -1.73
C PHE A 160 16.76 24.13 -0.42
N ALA A 161 15.55 23.74 0.00
CA ALA A 161 14.92 24.19 1.22
C ALA A 161 14.30 23.01 1.98
N GLY A 162 14.84 22.61 3.13
CA GLY A 162 14.25 21.57 3.97
C GLY A 162 15.26 20.63 4.62
N GLU A 163 14.79 19.46 5.04
CA GLU A 163 15.64 18.45 5.66
C GLU A 163 16.51 17.72 4.62
N ILE A 164 17.58 17.07 5.09
CA ILE A 164 18.50 16.28 4.28
C ILE A 164 18.18 14.78 4.47
N PRO A 165 17.28 14.18 3.67
CA PRO A 165 16.91 12.78 3.78
C PRO A 165 17.75 11.85 2.91
N HIS A 166 17.60 10.54 3.13
CA HIS A 166 18.21 9.50 2.32
C HIS A 166 17.80 9.64 0.85
N GLY A 167 18.79 9.66 -0.04
CA GLY A 167 18.61 9.78 -1.49
C GLY A 167 18.78 11.19 -2.04
N LEU A 168 18.92 12.22 -1.20
CA LEU A 168 19.07 13.61 -1.65
C LEU A 168 20.26 13.77 -2.61
N THR A 169 21.41 13.16 -2.30
CA THR A 169 22.61 13.22 -3.16
C THR A 169 22.31 12.77 -4.58
N ARG A 170 21.67 11.59 -4.72
CA ARG A 170 21.36 11.00 -6.02
C ARG A 170 20.36 11.85 -6.81
N ARG A 171 19.38 12.45 -6.12
CA ARG A 171 18.41 13.34 -6.75
C ARG A 171 19.07 14.62 -7.26
N ILE A 172 19.92 15.24 -6.44
CA ILE A 172 20.68 16.42 -6.85
C ILE A 172 21.61 16.09 -8.02
N GLU A 173 22.31 14.96 -7.98
CA GLU A 173 23.17 14.48 -9.08
C GLU A 173 22.38 14.38 -10.40
N ALA A 174 21.21 13.72 -10.38
CA ALA A 174 20.34 13.61 -11.55
C ALA A 174 19.87 14.98 -12.05
N MET A 175 19.44 15.88 -11.17
CA MET A 175 19.02 17.24 -11.57
C MET A 175 20.18 18.06 -12.15
N MET A 176 21.40 17.83 -11.66
CA MET A 176 22.59 18.48 -12.16
C MET A 176 22.99 17.98 -13.56
N GLU A 177 22.64 16.76 -13.97
CA GLU A 177 22.88 16.26 -15.34
C GLU A 177 22.17 17.12 -16.39
N ASP A 178 20.94 17.56 -16.08
CA ASP A 178 20.12 18.39 -16.97
C ASP A 178 20.45 19.90 -16.90
N ALA A 179 21.33 20.31 -15.97
CA ALA A 179 21.69 21.70 -15.73
C ALA A 179 23.21 21.96 -15.87
N PRO A 180 23.76 21.92 -17.09
CA PRO A 180 25.19 22.14 -17.34
C PRO A 180 25.64 23.58 -17.04
N ALA A 181 24.71 24.54 -17.01
CA ALA A 181 24.97 25.95 -16.71
C ALA A 181 24.92 26.27 -15.20
N LEU A 182 24.70 25.28 -14.34
CA LEU A 182 24.60 25.47 -12.89
C LEU A 182 25.88 26.09 -12.33
N ARG A 183 25.73 27.15 -11.50
CA ARG A 183 26.84 27.89 -10.89
C ARG A 183 26.73 28.01 -9.38
N GLU A 184 25.52 27.98 -8.83
CA GLU A 184 25.30 28.25 -7.41
C GLU A 184 24.24 27.31 -6.82
N VAL A 185 24.42 26.97 -5.55
CA VAL A 185 23.43 26.26 -4.74
C VAL A 185 22.95 27.18 -3.61
N ALA A 186 21.65 27.46 -3.60
CA ALA A 186 20.97 28.16 -2.53
C ALA A 186 20.45 27.15 -1.50
N LEU A 187 20.78 27.39 -0.24
CA LEU A 187 20.56 26.46 0.87
C LEU A 187 19.72 27.12 1.97
N SER A 188 18.75 26.37 2.47
CA SER A 188 17.99 26.66 3.68
C SER A 188 17.54 25.33 4.28
N GLY A 189 17.70 25.13 5.58
CA GLY A 189 17.26 23.88 6.19
C GLY A 189 17.85 23.61 7.57
N PRO A 190 17.16 22.81 8.39
CA PRO A 190 17.61 22.44 9.73
C PRO A 190 18.79 21.46 9.73
N GLY A 191 19.09 20.83 8.60
CA GLY A 191 20.09 19.78 8.47
C GLY A 191 19.45 18.41 8.23
N GLY A 192 20.10 17.34 8.71
CA GLY A 192 19.67 15.96 8.51
C GLY A 192 20.85 15.01 8.41
N LEU A 193 20.79 14.07 7.48
CA LEU A 193 21.76 12.98 7.39
C LEU A 193 23.14 13.47 6.91
N ILE A 194 24.15 13.32 7.78
CA ILE A 194 25.54 13.71 7.51
C ILE A 194 26.11 13.04 6.25
N TYR A 195 25.80 11.76 6.04
CA TYR A 195 26.27 11.04 4.84
C TYR A 195 25.74 11.63 3.54
N GLU A 196 24.48 12.06 3.52
CA GLU A 196 23.87 12.73 2.36
C GLU A 196 24.44 14.14 2.18
N ALA A 197 24.62 14.89 3.28
CA ALA A 197 25.26 16.20 3.24
C ALA A 197 26.69 16.12 2.64
N ARG A 198 27.48 15.12 3.01
CA ARG A 198 28.80 14.86 2.41
C ARG A 198 28.71 14.51 0.92
N GLY A 199 27.70 13.72 0.54
CA GLY A 199 27.43 13.38 -0.86
C GLY A 199 27.16 14.63 -1.69
N VAL A 200 26.29 15.53 -1.21
CA VAL A 200 25.99 16.81 -1.87
C VAL A 200 27.23 17.74 -1.87
N ALA A 201 27.96 17.82 -0.75
CA ALA A 201 29.21 18.58 -0.66
C ALA A 201 30.24 18.13 -1.71
N ARG A 202 30.35 16.83 -1.95
CA ARG A 202 31.19 16.27 -3.01
C ARG A 202 30.76 16.75 -4.39
N LEU A 203 29.46 16.68 -4.72
CA LEU A 203 28.93 17.14 -6.01
C LEU A 203 29.20 18.64 -6.25
N ILE A 204 29.01 19.46 -5.21
CA ILE A 204 29.30 20.91 -5.25
C ILE A 204 30.78 21.16 -5.57
N ARG A 205 31.68 20.42 -4.92
CA ARG A 205 33.14 20.55 -5.15
C ARG A 205 33.56 20.06 -6.52
N GLU A 206 33.05 18.93 -6.98
CA GLU A 206 33.35 18.36 -8.30
C GLU A 206 32.97 19.33 -9.43
N ARG A 207 31.91 20.13 -9.24
CA ARG A 207 31.46 21.15 -10.20
C ARG A 207 31.92 22.58 -9.87
N ALA A 208 32.69 22.78 -8.80
CA ALA A 208 33.19 24.06 -8.33
C ALA A 208 32.09 25.14 -8.18
N LEU A 209 30.92 24.73 -7.68
CA LEU A 209 29.75 25.60 -7.49
C LEU A 209 29.94 26.53 -6.30
N ASP A 210 29.29 27.68 -6.35
CA ASP A 210 29.16 28.60 -5.22
C ASP A 210 27.99 28.16 -4.31
N THR A 211 28.03 28.55 -3.04
CA THR A 211 26.95 28.30 -2.08
C THR A 211 26.49 29.60 -1.45
N VAL A 212 25.17 29.69 -1.26
CA VAL A 212 24.54 30.79 -0.53
C VAL A 212 23.55 30.21 0.47
N ALA A 213 23.61 30.70 1.72
CA ALA A 213 22.55 30.47 2.68
C ALA A 213 21.48 31.56 2.46
N GLU A 214 20.33 31.18 1.89
CA GLU A 214 19.20 32.11 1.67
C GLU A 214 18.29 32.24 2.90
N GLY A 215 18.27 31.21 3.74
CA GLY A 215 17.67 31.25 5.07
C GLY A 215 18.62 30.65 6.10
N THR A 216 18.08 30.10 7.19
CA THR A 216 18.87 29.36 8.18
C THR A 216 19.35 28.04 7.59
N CYS A 217 20.66 27.86 7.48
CA CYS A 217 21.30 26.60 7.12
C CYS A 217 22.04 26.07 8.34
N ALA A 218 21.45 25.06 9.00
CA ALA A 218 21.92 24.54 10.28
C ALA A 218 22.43 23.10 10.19
N SER A 219 23.26 22.71 11.17
CA SER A 219 23.72 21.34 11.35
C SER A 219 24.40 20.80 10.07
N ALA A 220 24.01 19.62 9.58
CA ALA A 220 24.48 19.02 8.35
C ALA A 220 24.40 19.93 7.10
N CYS A 221 23.47 20.89 7.05
CA CYS A 221 23.41 21.86 5.95
C CYS A 221 24.70 22.68 5.85
N THR A 222 25.33 23.00 6.98
CA THR A 222 26.58 23.78 7.01
C THR A 222 27.75 23.06 6.32
N LEU A 223 27.75 21.72 6.28
CA LEU A 223 28.73 20.94 5.53
C LEU A 223 28.55 21.12 4.02
N ILE A 224 27.31 21.12 3.55
CA ILE A 224 26.96 21.40 2.14
C ILE A 224 27.40 22.82 1.79
N PHE A 225 27.08 23.78 2.66
CA PHE A 225 27.46 25.18 2.48
C PHE A 225 28.99 25.35 2.40
N ALA A 226 29.74 24.72 3.31
CA ALA A 226 31.19 24.82 3.37
C ALA A 226 31.90 24.33 2.10
N ALA A 227 31.27 23.44 1.33
CA ALA A 227 31.78 22.87 0.10
C ALA A 227 31.85 23.85 -1.08
N GLY A 228 31.16 24.99 -0.98
CA GLY A 228 31.12 25.99 -2.04
C GLY A 228 32.47 26.63 -2.30
N ARG A 229 32.79 26.84 -3.58
CA ARG A 229 33.98 27.59 -4.01
C ARG A 229 33.95 29.02 -3.49
N GLN A 230 32.79 29.67 -3.58
CA GLN A 230 32.50 30.94 -2.93
C GLN A 230 31.28 30.80 -2.04
N ARG A 231 31.34 31.39 -0.85
CA ARG A 231 30.39 31.18 0.24
C ARG A 231 29.90 32.53 0.75
N ARG A 232 28.59 32.75 0.70
CA ARG A 232 27.96 34.02 1.08
C ARG A 232 26.65 33.80 1.85
N LEU A 233 26.25 34.81 2.62
CA LEU A 233 24.91 34.88 3.20
C LEU A 233 24.02 35.76 2.32
N ALA A 234 22.74 35.39 2.19
CA ALA A 234 21.73 36.35 1.77
C ALA A 234 21.37 37.27 2.94
N THR A 235 20.53 38.29 2.69
CA THR A 235 20.10 39.26 3.71
C THR A 235 19.51 38.60 4.97
N GLU A 236 18.70 37.55 4.78
CA GLU A 236 18.08 36.78 5.87
C GLU A 236 18.81 35.45 6.15
N GLY A 237 20.01 35.29 5.60
CA GLY A 237 20.78 34.05 5.70
C GLY A 237 21.49 33.93 7.05
N ALA A 238 21.46 32.73 7.64
CA ALA A 238 22.16 32.43 8.88
C ALA A 238 22.76 31.02 8.86
N LEU A 239 23.84 30.81 9.62
CA LEU A 239 24.48 29.51 9.78
C LEU A 239 24.41 29.07 11.24
N GLY A 240 24.02 27.81 11.45
CA GLY A 240 23.88 27.22 12.78
C GLY A 240 24.72 25.96 12.94
N PHE A 241 25.51 25.89 14.00
CA PHE A 241 26.55 24.88 14.20
C PHE A 241 26.34 24.13 15.52
N HIS A 242 26.52 22.82 15.50
CA HIS A 242 26.56 21.96 16.68
C HIS A 242 27.23 20.61 16.35
N ALA A 243 27.61 19.86 17.39
CA ALA A 243 28.16 18.50 17.30
C ALA A 243 27.10 17.49 16.84
N TYR A 244 27.54 16.35 16.30
CA TYR A 244 26.62 15.33 15.81
C TYR A 244 25.90 14.61 16.95
N ALA A 245 24.68 14.17 16.68
CA ALA A 245 23.90 13.32 17.58
C ALA A 245 23.68 11.94 16.94
N LEU A 246 23.53 10.92 17.78
CA LEU A 246 22.97 9.64 17.38
C LEU A 246 21.52 9.58 17.89
N ASP A 247 20.56 9.58 16.96
CA ASP A 247 19.13 9.52 17.30
C ASP A 247 18.66 8.10 17.69
N PHE A 248 19.58 7.20 18.07
CA PHE A 248 19.29 5.84 18.49
C PHE A 248 19.71 5.60 19.95
N PRO A 249 18.76 5.25 20.85
CA PRO A 249 19.08 4.85 22.21
C PRO A 249 20.04 3.65 22.20
N GLY A 250 21.25 3.83 22.73
CA GLY A 250 22.30 2.79 22.77
C GLY A 250 23.37 2.91 21.68
N GLY A 251 23.22 3.85 20.74
CA GLY A 251 24.16 4.07 19.64
C GLY A 251 24.21 2.91 18.64
N LEU A 252 24.86 3.13 17.51
CA LEU A 252 25.20 2.06 16.58
C LEU A 252 26.64 1.62 16.90
N PRO A 253 26.90 0.37 17.31
CA PRO A 253 28.24 -0.08 17.71
C PRO A 253 29.31 0.09 16.61
N GLN A 254 28.87 0.27 15.37
CA GLN A 254 29.74 0.43 14.20
C GLN A 254 30.02 1.90 13.84
N VAL A 255 29.34 2.86 14.47
CA VAL A 255 29.51 4.29 14.20
C VAL A 255 30.31 4.92 15.33
N ASP A 256 31.56 5.26 15.03
CA ASP A 256 32.42 6.04 15.90
C ASP A 256 32.18 7.54 15.61
N LEU A 257 31.40 8.19 16.47
CA LEU A 257 31.00 9.59 16.30
C LEU A 257 32.21 10.52 16.25
N ASP A 258 33.22 10.28 17.09
CA ASP A 258 34.43 11.12 17.15
C ASP A 258 35.23 11.01 15.87
N ARG A 259 35.33 9.80 15.30
CA ARG A 259 35.95 9.59 14.00
C ARG A 259 35.20 10.30 12.87
N GLU A 260 33.87 10.24 12.88
CA GLU A 260 33.05 10.92 11.86
C GLU A 260 33.17 12.44 11.97
N GLN A 261 33.16 13.01 13.18
CA GLN A 261 33.40 14.43 13.41
C GLN A 261 34.82 14.84 13.03
N ALA A 262 35.83 14.04 13.34
CA ALA A 262 37.22 14.31 12.96
C ALA A 262 37.40 14.37 11.43
N ARG A 263 36.69 13.52 10.69
CA ARG A 263 36.67 13.54 9.22
C ARG A 263 36.09 14.86 8.70
N ASP A 264 34.94 15.29 9.22
CA ASP A 264 34.29 16.52 8.76
C ASP A 264 35.03 17.77 9.24
N ARG A 265 35.70 17.70 10.40
CA ARG A 265 36.65 18.72 10.84
C ARG A 265 37.78 18.93 9.86
N ALA A 266 38.41 17.84 9.41
CA ALA A 266 39.48 17.92 8.41
C ALA A 266 38.97 18.55 7.11
N PHE A 267 37.77 18.14 6.66
CA PHE A 267 37.11 18.72 5.50
C PHE A 267 36.90 20.24 5.66
N LEU A 268 36.35 20.71 6.78
CA LEU A 268 36.13 22.15 7.02
C LEU A 268 37.44 22.95 6.92
N ILE A 269 38.52 22.42 7.52
CA ILE A 269 39.85 23.03 7.46
C ILE A 269 40.39 23.06 6.03
N GLU A 270 40.20 21.99 5.25
CA GLU A 270 40.54 21.96 3.82
C GLU A 270 39.76 23.00 3.01
N GLN A 271 38.53 23.35 3.45
CA GLN A 271 37.75 24.43 2.83
C GLN A 271 38.17 25.83 3.34
N GLY A 272 39.26 25.95 4.10
CA GLY A 272 39.80 27.22 4.58
C GLY A 272 39.13 27.78 5.84
N ILE A 273 38.31 26.99 6.52
CA ILE A 273 37.75 27.36 7.82
C ILE A 273 38.82 27.16 8.90
N SER A 274 38.91 28.07 9.86
CA SER A 274 39.92 27.99 10.91
C SER A 274 39.75 26.73 11.75
N ALA A 275 40.88 26.20 12.25
CA ALA A 275 40.86 25.05 13.14
C ALA A 275 40.07 25.35 14.44
N GLY A 276 40.21 26.56 15.00
CA GLY A 276 39.51 26.96 16.23
C GLY A 276 38.00 27.04 16.05
N PHE A 277 37.52 27.50 14.89
CA PHE A 277 36.10 27.50 14.57
C PHE A 277 35.57 26.06 14.44
N ALA A 278 36.30 25.20 13.71
CA ALA A 278 35.92 23.80 13.57
C ALA A 278 35.92 23.06 14.92
N ASP A 279 36.89 23.35 15.80
CA ASP A 279 36.92 22.81 17.17
C ASP A 279 35.71 23.25 17.99
N ARG A 280 35.32 24.52 17.90
CA ARG A 280 34.15 25.06 18.61
C ARG A 280 32.84 24.46 18.09
N LEU A 281 32.72 24.21 16.78
CA LEU A 281 31.56 23.53 16.20
C LEU A 281 31.33 22.17 16.86
N PHE A 282 32.35 21.32 16.91
CA PHE A 282 32.23 19.97 17.50
C PHE A 282 32.27 19.96 19.03
N ALA A 283 32.61 21.08 19.68
CA ALA A 283 32.46 21.26 21.12
C ALA A 283 31.05 21.77 21.53
N THR A 284 30.27 22.29 20.58
CA THR A 284 28.91 22.77 20.84
C THR A 284 27.98 21.58 20.97
N ALA A 285 27.24 21.45 22.08
CA ALA A 285 26.38 20.30 22.34
C ALA A 285 25.34 20.11 21.23
N SER A 286 25.01 18.86 20.91
CA SER A 286 24.04 18.56 19.84
C SER A 286 22.62 19.03 20.12
N SER A 287 22.30 19.37 21.38
CA SER A 287 21.04 19.97 21.80
C SER A 287 21.01 21.50 21.67
N ASP A 288 22.18 22.12 21.46
CA ASP A 288 22.33 23.56 21.32
C ASP A 288 22.51 23.94 19.85
N LEU A 289 22.39 25.23 19.55
CA LEU A 289 22.66 25.77 18.23
C LEU A 289 23.49 27.05 18.34
N TRP A 290 24.77 26.96 18.02
CA TRP A 290 25.63 28.13 17.95
C TRP A 290 25.44 28.85 16.62
N MET A 291 25.03 30.12 16.67
CA MET A 291 24.82 30.98 15.51
C MET A 291 25.80 32.17 15.55
N PRO A 292 26.99 32.06 14.91
CA PRO A 292 27.95 33.14 14.84
C PRO A 292 27.47 34.29 13.94
N ASP A 293 27.92 35.51 14.22
CA ASP A 293 27.62 36.67 13.37
C ASP A 293 28.44 36.68 12.07
N SER A 294 28.05 37.52 11.12
CA SER A 294 28.71 37.59 9.81
C SER A 294 30.20 37.99 9.88
N ASP A 295 30.61 38.75 10.91
CA ASP A 295 32.00 39.19 11.06
C ASP A 295 32.86 38.04 11.58
N GLU A 296 32.37 37.25 12.54
CA GLU A 296 32.99 36.00 12.99
C GLU A 296 33.10 35.01 11.83
N LEU A 297 32.02 34.79 11.10
CA LEU A 297 32.02 33.87 9.96
C LEU A 297 33.04 34.27 8.87
N ARG A 298 33.25 35.57 8.61
CA ARG A 298 34.29 36.05 7.68
C ARG A 298 35.69 35.88 8.24
N ARG A 299 35.93 36.28 9.51
CA ARG A 299 37.24 36.14 10.16
C ARG A 299 37.72 34.70 10.20
N GLU A 300 36.81 33.78 10.44
CA GLU A 300 37.09 32.35 10.60
C GLU A 300 37.10 31.58 9.26
N GLY A 301 36.93 32.30 8.14
CA GLY A 301 37.01 31.74 6.79
C GLY A 301 35.75 31.01 6.32
N VAL A 302 34.67 31.00 7.10
CA VAL A 302 33.39 30.37 6.70
C VAL A 302 32.76 31.10 5.51
N LEU A 303 32.82 32.44 5.49
CA LEU A 303 32.41 33.26 4.35
C LEU A 303 33.62 33.71 3.55
N THR A 304 33.55 33.58 2.22
CA THR A 304 34.65 33.96 1.31
C THR A 304 34.27 35.12 0.39
N ARG A 305 33.02 35.58 0.46
CA ARG A 305 32.55 36.82 -0.17
C ARG A 305 31.81 37.69 0.85
N PRO A 306 31.80 39.02 0.64
CA PRO A 306 30.98 39.93 1.43
C PRO A 306 29.49 39.61 1.31
#